data_AF-A0A2N8BVA6-F1
#
_entry.id   AF-A0A2N8BVA6-F1
#
_cell.length_a   1.000
_cell.length_b   1.000
_cell.length_c   1.000
_cell.angle_alpha   90.00
_cell.angle_beta   90.00
_cell.angle_gamma   90.00
#
_symmetry.space_group_name_H-M   'P 1'
#
loop_
_entity.id
_entity.type
_entity.pdbx_description
1 polymer ?
#
loop_
_entity_poly.entity_id
_entity_poly.type
_entity_poly.pdbx_seq_one_letter_code
_entity_poly.pdbx_strand_id
1 'polypeptide(L)'
;MDFAVNNMIANLIESRLDSPEMARDSLHAALQFGDEFEQACLGSPLNGKAIREKLIPFRYGIESGHDYELRRLAKLLKADATFTLANMYLSGSDNQDICRAAEATPGCNLDLQLRGELFSEDIGL
;
A
#
# COMPACT_ATOMS: atom_id res chain seq x y z
N MET A 1 1.72 -19.98 1.28
CA MET A 1 1.39 -18.70 0.61
C MET A 1 2.70 -17.98 0.38
N ASP A 2 3.03 -17.66 -0.87
CA ASP A 2 4.35 -17.14 -1.22
C ASP A 2 4.55 -15.70 -0.74
N PHE A 3 5.51 -15.49 0.16
CA PHE A 3 6.03 -14.17 0.55
C PHE A 3 6.47 -13.34 -0.68
N ALA A 4 6.76 -14.01 -1.81
CA ALA A 4 7.23 -13.39 -3.04
C ALA A 4 6.25 -12.38 -3.63
N VAL A 5 4.94 -12.64 -3.62
CA VAL A 5 3.96 -11.76 -4.29
C VAL A 5 3.74 -10.46 -3.50
N ASN A 6 3.63 -10.54 -2.17
CA ASN A 6 3.51 -9.35 -1.31
C ASN A 6 4.72 -8.42 -1.48
N ASN A 7 5.92 -9.00 -1.40
CA ASN A 7 7.16 -8.24 -1.55
C ASN A 7 7.31 -7.65 -2.96
N MET A 8 6.88 -8.38 -4.00
CA MET A 8 6.88 -7.87 -5.37
C MET A 8 5.98 -6.63 -5.51
N ILE A 9 4.75 -6.70 -5.00
CA ILE A 9 3.80 -5.57 -5.04
C ILE A 9 4.32 -4.39 -4.21
N ALA A 10 4.82 -4.65 -3.00
CA ALA A 10 5.38 -3.61 -2.14
C ALA A 10 6.57 -2.89 -2.78
N ASN A 11 7.51 -3.65 -3.36
CA ASN A 11 8.68 -3.09 -4.02
C ASN A 11 8.31 -2.32 -5.29
N LEU A 12 7.27 -2.75 -6.03
CA LEU A 12 6.75 -2.00 -7.17
C LEU A 12 6.24 -0.62 -6.74
N ILE A 13 5.45 -0.56 -5.66
CA ILE A 13 4.94 0.69 -5.12
C ILE A 13 6.10 1.62 -4.78
N GLU A 14 7.04 1.17 -3.95
CA GLU A 14 8.18 1.99 -3.52
C GLU A 14 9.03 2.46 -4.70
N SER A 15 9.40 1.54 -5.60
CA SER A 15 10.21 1.88 -6.77
C SER A 15 9.52 2.90 -7.69
N ARG A 16 8.19 2.86 -7.80
CA ARG A 16 7.43 3.80 -8.62
C ARG A 16 7.34 5.15 -7.94
N LEU A 17 6.96 5.20 -6.67
CA LEU A 17 6.85 6.46 -5.93
C LEU A 17 8.20 7.19 -5.78
N ASP A 18 9.31 6.44 -5.72
CA ASP A 18 10.65 7.02 -5.65
C ASP A 18 11.25 7.34 -7.04
N SER A 19 10.50 7.10 -8.13
CA SER A 19 11.00 7.37 -9.49
C SER A 19 11.05 8.88 -9.78
N PRO A 20 12.08 9.35 -10.52
CA PRO A 20 12.20 10.75 -10.91
C PRO A 20 10.99 11.28 -11.69
N GLU A 21 10.30 10.42 -12.42
CA GLU A 21 9.11 10.76 -13.19
C GLU A 21 7.91 11.03 -12.29
N MET A 22 7.74 10.27 -11.20
CA MET A 22 6.69 10.53 -10.22
C MET A 22 6.96 11.79 -9.41
N ALA A 23 8.22 12.08 -9.06
CA ALA A 23 8.62 13.32 -8.42
C ALA A 23 8.41 14.59 -9.29
N ARG A 24 8.14 14.41 -10.58
CA ARG A 24 7.81 15.49 -11.54
C ARG A 24 6.32 15.53 -11.89
N ASP A 25 5.48 14.85 -11.12
CA ASP A 25 4.03 14.76 -11.33
C ASP A 25 3.64 14.31 -12.75
N SER A 26 4.43 13.40 -13.32
CA SER A 26 4.18 12.89 -14.67
C SER A 26 2.90 12.05 -14.71
N LEU A 27 1.86 12.58 -15.36
CA LEU A 27 0.61 11.85 -15.59
C LEU A 27 0.85 10.51 -16.31
N HIS A 28 1.76 10.49 -17.29
CA HIS A 28 2.10 9.27 -18.00
C HIS A 28 2.73 8.21 -17.08
N ALA A 29 3.60 8.62 -16.17
CA ALA A 29 4.22 7.71 -15.20
C ALA A 29 3.19 7.16 -14.21
N ALA A 30 2.26 8.00 -13.74
CA ALA A 30 1.17 7.58 -12.86
C ALA A 30 0.25 6.56 -13.56
N LEU A 31 -0.08 6.78 -14.84
CA LEU A 31 -0.86 5.83 -15.64
C LEU A 31 -0.15 4.48 -15.77
N GLN A 32 1.13 4.50 -16.14
CA GLN A 32 1.94 3.30 -16.30
C GLN A 32 2.08 2.54 -14.97
N PHE A 33 2.30 3.24 -13.86
CA PHE A 33 2.31 2.64 -12.53
C PHE A 33 0.96 2.00 -12.21
N GLY A 34 -0.17 2.66 -12.50
CA GLY A 34 -1.48 2.09 -12.28
C GLY A 34 -1.70 0.77 -13.02
N ASP A 35 -1.28 0.69 -14.30
CA ASP A 35 -1.34 -0.55 -15.08
C ASP A 35 -0.45 -1.65 -14.50
N GLU A 36 0.80 -1.32 -14.17
CA GLU A 36 1.75 -2.28 -13.58
C GLU A 36 1.28 -2.80 -12.23
N PHE A 37 0.71 -1.91 -11.40
CA PHE A 37 0.16 -2.27 -10.10
C PHE A 37 -1.02 -3.23 -10.26
N GLU A 38 -1.96 -2.94 -11.16
CA GLU A 38 -3.10 -3.81 -11.43
C GLU A 38 -2.63 -5.20 -11.91
N GLN A 39 -1.62 -5.25 -12.78
CA GLN A 39 -1.01 -6.51 -13.23
C GLN A 39 -0.30 -7.26 -12.10
N ALA A 40 0.44 -6.56 -11.23
CA ALA A 40 1.14 -7.15 -10.10
C ALA A 40 0.18 -7.78 -9.07
N CYS A 41 -1.03 -7.23 -8.95
CA CYS A 41 -2.08 -7.78 -8.10
C CYS A 41 -2.79 -9.01 -8.70
N LEU A 42 -2.58 -9.37 -9.97
CA LEU A 42 -3.23 -10.52 -10.58
C LEU A 42 -2.85 -11.82 -9.85
N GLY A 43 -3.86 -12.59 -9.45
CA GLY A 43 -3.67 -13.81 -8.67
C GLY A 43 -3.40 -13.58 -7.18
N SER A 44 -3.38 -12.33 -6.72
CA SER A 44 -3.35 -11.99 -5.29
C SER A 44 -4.78 -11.80 -4.74
N PRO A 45 -4.96 -11.81 -3.41
CA PRO A 45 -6.22 -11.43 -2.76
C PRO A 45 -6.61 -9.95 -2.91
N LEU A 46 -5.71 -9.09 -3.41
CA LEU A 46 -5.98 -7.67 -3.58
C LEU A 46 -6.78 -7.40 -4.84
N ASN A 47 -7.77 -6.50 -4.75
CA ASN A 47 -8.45 -5.98 -5.93
C ASN A 47 -7.63 -4.83 -6.55
N GLY A 48 -6.61 -5.19 -7.33
CA GLY A 48 -5.67 -4.24 -7.93
C GLY A 48 -6.35 -3.12 -8.73
N LYS A 49 -7.40 -3.45 -9.47
CA LYS A 49 -8.19 -2.48 -10.25
C LYS A 49 -8.88 -1.45 -9.34
N ALA A 50 -9.57 -1.90 -8.30
CA ALA A 50 -10.27 -0.99 -7.38
C ALA A 50 -9.28 -0.09 -6.61
N ILE A 51 -8.14 -0.65 -6.20
CA ILE A 51 -7.09 0.11 -5.51
C ILE A 51 -6.49 1.16 -6.45
N ARG A 52 -6.20 0.79 -7.70
CA ARG A 52 -5.72 1.71 -8.74
C ARG A 52 -6.70 2.86 -8.97
N GLU A 53 -7.99 2.57 -9.15
CA GLU A 53 -9.02 3.58 -9.36
C GLU A 53 -9.15 4.55 -8.17
N LYS A 54 -8.85 4.08 -6.95
CA LYS A 54 -8.90 4.88 -5.72
C LYS A 54 -7.62 5.69 -5.46
N LEU A 55 -6.45 5.06 -5.53
CA LEU A 55 -5.18 5.63 -5.06
C LEU A 55 -4.26 6.11 -6.20
N ILE A 56 -4.50 5.68 -7.44
CA ILE A 56 -3.68 6.06 -8.61
C ILE A 56 -4.61 6.64 -9.69
N PRO A 57 -5.25 7.81 -9.43
CA PRO A 57 -6.28 8.31 -10.32
C PRO A 57 -5.72 8.75 -11.67
N PHE A 58 -6.26 8.15 -12.73
CA PHE A 58 -5.86 8.30 -14.13
C PHE A 58 -5.80 9.74 -14.68
N ARG A 59 -6.47 10.71 -14.04
CA ARG A 59 -6.65 12.07 -14.60
C ARG A 59 -5.76 13.12 -13.99
N TYR A 60 -5.21 12.88 -12.79
CA TYR A 60 -4.61 13.94 -11.98
C TYR A 60 -3.22 13.59 -11.43
N GLY A 61 -2.71 12.37 -11.69
CA GLY A 61 -1.48 11.90 -11.07
C GLY A 61 -1.73 11.41 -9.63
N ILE A 62 -0.67 11.23 -8.85
CA ILE A 62 -0.78 10.81 -7.44
C ILE A 62 -0.74 12.04 -6.55
N GLU A 63 -1.82 12.26 -5.80
CA GLU A 63 -1.89 13.31 -4.79
C GLU A 63 -1.03 12.92 -3.56
N SER A 64 -0.53 13.90 -2.81
CA SER A 64 0.36 13.64 -1.66
C SER A 64 -0.27 12.70 -0.61
N GLY A 65 -1.59 12.78 -0.41
CA GLY A 65 -2.32 11.85 0.46
C GLY A 65 -2.31 10.43 -0.08
N HIS A 66 -2.42 10.25 -1.39
CA HIS A 66 -2.38 8.93 -2.01
C HIS A 66 -0.95 8.33 -2.03
N ASP A 67 0.10 9.15 -2.16
CA ASP A 67 1.49 8.68 -1.99
C ASP A 67 1.68 8.07 -0.61
N TYR A 68 1.23 8.76 0.44
CA TYR A 68 1.28 8.26 1.81
C TYR A 68 0.53 6.93 1.96
N GLU A 69 -0.71 6.87 1.45
CA GLU A 69 -1.55 5.67 1.53
C GLU A 69 -0.90 4.46 0.82
N LEU A 70 -0.29 4.70 -0.34
CA LEU A 70 0.42 3.66 -1.10
C LEU A 70 1.69 3.20 -0.37
N ARG A 71 2.46 4.12 0.23
CA ARG A 71 3.64 3.75 1.04
C ARG A 71 3.24 2.94 2.27
N ARG A 72 2.15 3.31 2.95
CA ARG A 72 1.61 2.53 4.06
C ARG A 72 1.19 1.13 3.60
N LEU A 73 0.49 1.02 2.47
CA LEU A 73 0.14 -0.27 1.86
C LEU A 73 1.39 -1.13 1.60
N ALA A 74 2.47 -0.56 1.04
CA ALA A 74 3.70 -1.28 0.79
C ALA A 74 4.33 -1.86 2.08
N LYS A 75 4.35 -1.09 3.16
CA LYS A 75 4.85 -1.57 4.45
C LYS A 75 4.00 -2.69 5.04
N LEU A 76 2.66 -2.58 4.96
CA LEU A 76 1.75 -3.63 5.42
C LEU A 76 1.93 -4.93 4.64
N LEU A 77 2.14 -4.86 3.32
CA LEU A 77 2.42 -6.01 2.47
C LEU A 77 3.75 -6.69 2.87
N LYS A 78 4.78 -5.93 3.20
CA LYS A 78 6.06 -6.50 3.69
C LYS A 78 5.93 -7.14 5.07
N ALA A 79 5.10 -6.54 5.93
CA ALA A 79 4.89 -7.01 7.30
C ALA A 79 4.04 -8.28 7.37
N ASP A 80 3.15 -8.52 6.40
CA ASP A 80 2.16 -9.60 6.41
C ASP A 80 2.11 -10.36 5.08
N ALA A 81 2.55 -11.62 5.11
CA ALA A 81 2.53 -12.51 3.95
C ALA A 81 1.13 -12.97 3.51
N THR A 82 0.11 -12.75 4.34
CA THR A 82 -1.26 -13.24 4.10
C THR A 82 -2.17 -12.22 3.43
N PHE A 83 -1.69 -10.99 3.18
CA PHE A 83 -2.50 -9.84 2.71
C PHE A 83 -3.63 -9.43 3.66
N THR A 84 -3.72 -9.99 4.86
CA THR A 84 -4.77 -9.69 5.84
C THR A 84 -4.72 -8.23 6.24
N LEU A 85 -3.55 -7.72 6.64
CA LEU A 85 -3.40 -6.34 7.08
C LEU A 85 -3.64 -5.34 5.95
N ALA A 86 -3.13 -5.65 4.75
CA ALA A 86 -3.37 -4.84 3.55
C ALA A 86 -4.86 -4.75 3.22
N ASN A 87 -5.60 -5.86 3.28
CA ASN A 87 -7.04 -5.87 3.02
C ASN A 87 -7.85 -5.12 4.09
N MET A 88 -7.49 -5.26 5.37
CA MET A 88 -8.11 -4.50 6.46
C MET A 88 -7.95 -3.00 6.24
N TYR A 89 -6.71 -2.56 5.97
CA TYR A 89 -6.40 -1.18 5.67
C TYR A 89 -7.19 -0.64 4.47
N LEU A 90 -7.19 -1.37 3.35
CA LEU A 90 -7.93 -0.96 2.15
C LEU A 90 -9.45 -0.91 2.35
N SER A 91 -9.98 -1.71 3.27
CA SER A 91 -11.40 -1.73 3.66
C SER A 91 -11.78 -0.60 4.62
N GLY A 92 -10.82 0.20 5.08
CA GLY A 92 -11.04 1.29 6.03
C GLY A 92 -11.14 0.83 7.48
N SER A 93 -10.52 -0.30 7.84
CA SER A 93 -10.37 -0.68 9.25
C SER A 93 -9.55 0.36 10.02
N ASP A 94 -9.89 0.53 11.30
CA ASP A 94 -9.18 1.43 12.19
C ASP A 94 -7.73 0.96 12.45
N ASN A 95 -6.84 1.92 12.71
CA ASN A 95 -5.42 1.66 12.95
C ASN A 95 -5.17 0.76 14.17
N GLN A 96 -6.03 0.83 15.21
CA GLN A 96 -5.96 -0.07 16.36
C GLN A 96 -6.33 -1.50 15.96
N ASP A 97 -7.31 -1.68 15.08
CA ASP A 97 -7.72 -3.01 14.62
C ASP A 97 -6.65 -3.65 13.72
N ILE A 98 -5.97 -2.85 12.88
CA ILE A 98 -4.80 -3.30 12.12
C ILE A 98 -3.69 -3.76 13.07
N CYS A 99 -3.39 -3.00 14.13
CA CYS A 99 -2.38 -3.37 15.11
C CYS A 99 -2.74 -4.66 15.86
N ARG A 100 -4.00 -4.81 16.29
CA ARG A 100 -4.48 -6.04 16.94
C ARG A 100 -4.38 -7.25 16.01
N ALA A 101 -4.76 -7.08 14.75
CA ALA A 101 -4.66 -8.15 13.75
C ALA A 101 -3.19 -8.55 13.53
N ALA A 102 -2.26 -7.60 13.51
CA ALA A 102 -0.85 -7.90 13.37
C ALA A 102 -0.29 -8.69 14.55
N GLU A 103 -0.68 -8.35 15.78
CA GLU A 103 -0.30 -9.11 16.98
C GLU A 103 -0.86 -10.54 16.97
N ALA A 104 -2.02 -10.73 16.33
CA ALA A 104 -2.66 -12.03 16.19
C ALA A 104 -2.13 -12.85 14.99
N THR A 105 -1.47 -12.24 14.01
CA THR A 105 -0.96 -12.90 12.80
C THR A 105 0.44 -13.49 13.03
N PRO A 106 0.60 -14.84 13.02
CA PRO A 106 1.89 -15.46 13.23
C PRO A 106 2.91 -15.09 12.14
N GLY A 107 4.10 -14.66 12.55
CA GLY A 107 5.16 -14.25 11.62
C GLY A 107 4.96 -12.86 11.01
N CYS A 108 3.91 -12.13 11.41
CA CYS A 108 3.79 -10.72 11.06
C CYS A 108 4.84 -9.90 11.82
N ASN A 109 5.49 -8.98 11.11
CA ASN A 109 6.45 -8.06 11.71
C ASN A 109 6.14 -6.63 11.26
N LEU A 110 5.25 -5.96 11.98
CA LEU A 110 5.09 -4.51 11.86
C LEU A 110 6.32 -3.83 12.45
N ASP A 111 7.07 -3.12 11.62
CA ASP A 111 8.16 -2.31 12.13
C ASP A 111 7.63 -1.18 13.05
N LEU A 112 8.50 -0.70 13.94
CA LEU A 112 8.14 0.32 14.94
C LEU A 112 7.72 1.65 14.30
N GLN A 113 8.19 1.94 13.10
CA GLN A 113 7.84 3.16 12.37
C GLN A 113 6.41 3.09 11.85
N LEU A 114 6.01 1.97 11.26
CA LEU A 114 4.63 1.71 10.81
C LEU A 114 3.67 1.68 12.00
N ARG A 115 4.06 1.08 13.12
CA ARG A 115 3.26 1.18 14.36
C ARG A 115 3.10 2.64 14.79
N GLY A 116 4.19 3.41 14.82
CA GLY A 116 4.15 4.84 15.13
C GLY A 116 3.22 5.63 14.21
N GLU A 117 3.33 5.41 12.89
CA GLU A 117 2.50 6.04 11.86
C GLU A 117 1.01 5.76 12.07
N LEU A 118 0.66 4.48 12.31
CA LEU A 118 -0.72 4.05 12.59
C LEU A 118 -1.30 4.73 13.85
N PHE A 119 -0.50 4.96 14.89
CA PHE A 119 -0.99 5.63 16.11
C PHE A 119 -0.88 7.16 16.09
N SER A 120 -0.08 7.74 15.19
CA SER A 120 0.13 9.18 15.11
C SER A 120 -0.96 9.95 14.36
N GLU A 121 -1.74 9.29 13.50
CA GLU A 121 -2.85 9.93 12.77
C GLU A 121 -4.12 10.14 13.61
N ASP A 122 -4.16 9.64 14.86
CA ASP A 122 -5.17 10.03 15.85
C ASP A 122 -4.90 11.41 16.47
N ILE A 123 -3.78 12.07 16.14
CA ILE A 123 -3.41 13.39 16.66
C ILE A 123 -3.34 14.41 15.51
N GLY A 124 -4.49 14.86 15.01
CA GLY A 124 -4.54 16.03 14.12
C GLY A 124 -5.82 16.21 13.31
N LEU A 125 -6.92 16.57 13.99
CA LEU A 125 -7.98 17.41 13.43
C LEU A 125 -7.48 18.83 13.18
#